data_AF-A0A8S3BU38-F1
#
_entry.id   AF-A0A8S3BU38-F1
#
_cell.length_a   1.000
_cell.length_b   1.000
_cell.length_c   1.000
_cell.angle_alpha   90.00
_cell.angle_beta   90.00
_cell.angle_gamma   90.00
#
_symmetry.space_group_name_H-M   'P 1'
#
loop_
_entity.id
_entity.type
_entity.pdbx_description
1 polymer ?
#
loop_
_entity_poly.entity_id
_entity_poly.type
_entity_poly.pdbx_seq_one_letter_code
_entity_poly.pdbx_strand_id
1 'polypeptide(L)'
;MPKHLKKDRPRNAPNKPGRVDVAEELSAEDDASVCSNISDATSIYDEVEVGLQTGSSVTLSSENLDEKLDSAIEGLRNKDLKTRESALRTIQVLFSKKYLPDAVANRSENLIEQLVACLKKGSESEGKLAAVVASLFCVQLGESNDELFIKFREAIMPILRDETKSPSLRTSYAQAIGIICFITCEEIS
;
A
#
# COMPACT_ATOMS: atom_id res chain seq x y z
N MET A 1 -33.72 51.19 19.43
CA MET A 1 -34.10 49.77 19.66
C MET A 1 -33.39 49.25 20.90
N PRO A 2 -34.03 48.40 21.72
CA PRO A 2 -33.61 48.09 23.10
C PRO A 2 -32.97 46.70 23.22
N LYS A 3 -32.21 46.45 24.31
CA LYS A 3 -32.48 45.43 25.34
C LYS A 3 -31.21 44.99 26.08
N HIS A 4 -31.45 44.74 27.36
CA HIS A 4 -30.54 44.42 28.45
C HIS A 4 -30.75 42.97 28.89
N LEU A 5 -29.71 42.38 29.49
CA LEU A 5 -29.74 41.26 30.46
C LEU A 5 -30.02 39.85 29.84
N LYS A 6 -29.44 38.72 30.26
CA LYS A 6 -28.94 38.32 31.58
C LYS A 6 -28.31 36.90 31.50
N LYS A 7 -27.46 36.58 32.49
CA LYS A 7 -27.48 35.36 33.34
C LYS A 7 -26.38 34.29 33.12
N ASP A 8 -25.46 34.30 34.09
CA ASP A 8 -24.59 33.19 34.52
C ASP A 8 -25.34 31.87 34.78
N ARG A 9 -24.64 30.76 34.56
CA ARG A 9 -25.05 29.40 34.99
C ARG A 9 -23.86 28.70 35.68
N PRO A 10 -24.06 27.99 36.81
CA PRO A 10 -22.95 27.52 37.66
C PRO A 10 -22.43 26.13 37.26
N ARG A 11 -21.23 25.84 37.78
CA ARG A 11 -20.50 24.55 37.77
C ARG A 11 -21.25 23.48 38.58
N ASN A 12 -21.15 22.20 38.17
CA ASN A 12 -21.01 21.13 39.15
C ASN A 12 -20.31 19.88 38.57
N ALA A 13 -19.48 19.27 39.40
CA ALA A 13 -18.61 18.13 39.10
C ALA A 13 -19.21 16.82 39.70
N PRO A 14 -18.45 15.70 39.80
CA PRO A 14 -18.88 14.36 39.38
C PRO A 14 -19.55 13.53 40.49
N ASN A 15 -20.22 12.43 40.13
CA ASN A 15 -20.73 11.47 41.12
C ASN A 15 -20.57 10.00 40.67
N LYS A 16 -19.76 9.26 41.43
CA LYS A 16 -19.79 7.80 41.72
C LYS A 16 -19.89 7.72 43.26
N PRO A 17 -20.36 6.63 43.93
CA PRO A 17 -20.39 5.23 43.50
C PRO A 17 -21.67 4.44 43.92
N GLY A 18 -21.77 3.17 43.53
CA GLY A 18 -22.72 2.22 44.09
C GLY A 18 -22.29 0.78 43.77
N ARG A 19 -21.98 0.00 44.79
CA ARG A 19 -21.56 -1.41 44.77
C ARG A 19 -22.72 -2.28 45.27
N VAL A 20 -23.02 -3.38 44.60
CA VAL A 20 -23.60 -4.60 45.22
C VAL A 20 -23.24 -5.84 44.40
N ASP A 21 -23.08 -6.93 45.13
CA ASP A 21 -22.32 -8.14 44.84
C ASP A 21 -23.11 -9.25 44.08
N VAL A 22 -22.38 -10.00 43.25
CA VAL A 22 -22.36 -11.49 43.05
C VAL A 22 -23.68 -12.28 42.95
N ALA A 23 -23.95 -12.87 41.77
CA ALA A 23 -24.00 -14.33 41.56
C ALA A 23 -24.37 -14.72 40.10
N GLU A 24 -23.52 -15.57 39.52
CA GLU A 24 -23.73 -16.64 38.54
C GLU A 24 -24.95 -16.59 37.59
N GLU A 25 -24.68 -16.37 36.29
CA GLU A 25 -24.95 -17.35 35.23
C GLU A 25 -24.20 -16.91 33.95
N LEU A 26 -22.98 -17.39 33.76
CA LEU A 26 -22.30 -17.26 32.47
C LEU A 26 -22.77 -18.42 31.59
N SER A 27 -23.90 -18.22 30.90
CA SER A 27 -24.18 -18.99 29.70
C SER A 27 -23.15 -18.57 28.66
N ALA A 28 -22.11 -19.39 28.54
CA ALA A 28 -21.20 -19.34 27.41
C ALA A 28 -22.00 -19.79 26.19
N GLU A 29 -22.67 -18.85 25.53
CA GLU A 29 -23.16 -19.04 24.18
C GLU A 29 -21.92 -19.13 23.28
N ASP A 30 -21.47 -20.37 23.10
CA ASP A 30 -20.46 -20.83 22.16
C ASP A 30 -20.94 -20.52 20.73
N ASP A 31 -20.73 -19.28 20.27
CA ASP A 31 -20.88 -18.92 18.86
C ASP A 31 -19.65 -19.42 18.08
N ALA A 32 -19.51 -20.75 18.03
CA ALA A 32 -18.61 -21.43 17.12
C ALA A 32 -19.21 -21.35 15.72
N SER A 33 -19.02 -20.22 15.03
CA SER A 33 -19.36 -20.13 13.61
C SER A 33 -18.49 -21.13 12.82
N VAL A 34 -19.13 -22.21 12.38
CA VAL A 34 -18.54 -23.20 11.49
C VAL A 34 -18.46 -22.57 10.11
N CYS A 35 -17.28 -22.10 9.71
CA CYS A 35 -16.98 -21.91 8.29
C CYS A 35 -16.97 -23.29 7.62
N SER A 36 -18.11 -23.71 7.08
CA SER A 36 -18.16 -24.85 6.18
C SER A 36 -17.41 -24.49 4.90
N ASN A 37 -16.18 -24.99 4.78
CA ASN A 37 -15.47 -25.06 3.51
C ASN A 37 -16.16 -26.10 2.63
N ILE A 38 -17.27 -25.72 1.97
CA ILE A 38 -17.71 -26.45 0.79
C ILE A 38 -16.73 -26.09 -0.33
N SER A 39 -15.81 -27.03 -0.59
CA SER A 39 -14.89 -26.92 -1.71
C SER A 39 -15.69 -27.17 -2.98
N ASP A 40 -16.18 -26.10 -3.61
CA ASP A 40 -16.53 -26.18 -5.01
C ASP A 40 -15.24 -26.18 -5.82
N ALA A 41 -14.89 -27.37 -6.31
CA ALA A 41 -13.84 -27.58 -7.27
C ALA A 41 -14.27 -26.97 -8.62
N THR A 42 -14.24 -25.64 -8.71
CA THR A 42 -14.38 -24.90 -9.96
C THR A 42 -13.13 -24.04 -10.13
N SER A 43 -12.17 -24.58 -10.88
CA SER A 43 -11.03 -23.90 -11.52
C SER A 43 -10.82 -22.42 -11.12
N ILE A 44 -10.02 -22.21 -10.08
CA ILE A 44 -9.58 -20.90 -9.57
C ILE A 44 -8.59 -20.29 -10.57
N TYR A 45 -9.12 -19.74 -11.66
CA TYR A 45 -8.44 -18.68 -12.37
C TYR A 45 -9.40 -17.50 -12.41
N ASP A 46 -9.00 -16.47 -11.66
CA ASP A 46 -9.37 -15.07 -11.90
C ASP A 46 -10.63 -14.53 -11.21
N GLU A 47 -10.51 -14.22 -9.92
CA GLU A 47 -11.23 -13.10 -9.32
C GLU A 47 -10.22 -12.06 -8.82
N VAL A 48 -10.27 -10.87 -9.41
CA VAL A 48 -9.39 -9.73 -9.09
C VAL A 48 -10.27 -8.51 -8.87
N GLU A 49 -10.64 -8.27 -7.63
CA GLU A 49 -11.42 -7.08 -7.27
C GLU A 49 -10.54 -5.84 -7.39
N VAL A 50 -10.67 -5.04 -8.45
CA VAL A 50 -9.92 -3.78 -8.63
C VAL A 50 -10.70 -2.61 -8.03
N GLY A 51 -10.62 -2.43 -6.71
CA GLY A 51 -11.23 -1.30 -6.00
C GLY A 51 -10.71 0.08 -6.44
N LEU A 52 -11.31 0.64 -7.49
CA LEU A 52 -11.57 2.07 -7.64
C LEU A 52 -13.04 2.28 -7.27
N GLN A 53 -13.37 3.39 -6.61
CA GLN A 53 -14.72 3.78 -6.19
C GLN A 53 -15.67 4.00 -7.38
N THR A 54 -16.04 2.93 -8.06
CA THR A 54 -17.19 2.76 -8.95
C THR A 54 -17.40 1.26 -9.02
N GLY A 55 -18.47 0.74 -8.38
CA GLY A 55 -18.78 -0.68 -8.28
C GLY A 55 -19.05 -1.34 -9.63
N SER A 56 -17.99 -1.67 -10.36
CA SER A 56 -18.03 -2.49 -11.56
C SER A 56 -16.96 -3.55 -11.43
N SER A 57 -17.38 -4.78 -11.14
CA SER A 57 -16.53 -5.95 -11.20
C SER A 57 -16.18 -6.19 -12.67
N VAL A 58 -14.99 -5.75 -13.08
CA VAL A 58 -14.45 -6.01 -14.41
C VAL A 58 -13.47 -7.17 -14.27
N THR A 59 -13.83 -8.32 -14.83
CA THR A 59 -12.90 -9.45 -15.01
C THR A 59 -11.77 -9.00 -15.94
N LEU A 60 -10.53 -9.01 -15.45
CA LEU A 60 -9.35 -8.60 -16.22
C LEU A 60 -8.65 -9.83 -16.77
N SER A 61 -8.92 -10.19 -18.02
CA SER A 61 -8.14 -11.21 -18.74
C SER A 61 -6.63 -10.89 -18.73
N SER A 62 -5.80 -11.90 -18.91
CA SER A 62 -4.33 -11.73 -18.92
C SER A 62 -3.86 -10.68 -19.95
N GLU A 63 -4.46 -10.63 -21.14
CA GLU A 63 -4.14 -9.64 -22.17
C GLU A 63 -4.46 -8.21 -21.70
N ASN A 64 -5.58 -8.03 -20.99
CA ASN A 64 -5.95 -6.74 -20.40
C ASN A 64 -4.99 -6.31 -19.27
N LEU A 65 -4.31 -7.25 -18.59
CA LEU A 65 -3.35 -6.93 -17.53
C LEU A 65 -2.06 -6.35 -18.11
N ASP A 66 -1.54 -6.95 -19.19
CA ASP A 66 -0.33 -6.48 -19.86
C ASP A 66 -0.53 -5.11 -20.49
N GLU A 67 -1.63 -4.90 -21.22
CA GLU A 67 -1.97 -3.59 -21.79
C GLU A 67 -2.12 -2.51 -20.71
N LYS A 68 -2.72 -2.87 -19.58
CA LYS A 68 -2.89 -1.96 -18.44
C LYS A 68 -1.56 -1.64 -17.75
N LEU A 69 -0.66 -2.62 -17.65
CA LEU A 69 0.70 -2.40 -17.14
C LEU A 69 1.48 -1.47 -18.08
N ASP A 70 1.42 -1.70 -19.39
CA ASP A 70 2.06 -0.85 -20.40
C ASP A 70 1.57 0.60 -20.33
N SER A 71 0.25 0.78 -20.30
CA SER A 71 -0.38 2.10 -20.16
C SER A 71 0.05 2.80 -18.87
N ALA A 72 0.14 2.06 -17.76
CA ALA A 72 0.58 2.63 -16.49
C ALA A 72 2.08 3.01 -16.52
N ILE A 73 2.95 2.19 -17.12
CA ILE A 73 4.38 2.49 -17.26
C ILE A 73 4.59 3.75 -18.11
N GLU A 74 3.87 3.90 -19.22
CA GLU A 74 3.93 5.13 -20.02
C GLU A 74 3.39 6.34 -19.23
N GLY A 75 2.37 6.13 -18.39
CA GLY A 75 1.86 7.15 -17.47
C GLY A 75 2.89 7.69 -16.48
N LEU A 76 3.91 6.91 -16.10
CA LEU A 76 5.01 7.37 -15.23
C LEU A 76 5.89 8.44 -15.91
N ARG A 77 5.91 8.49 -17.24
CA ARG A 77 6.72 9.44 -18.03
C ARG A 77 6.02 10.79 -18.21
N ASN A 78 4.79 10.90 -17.72
CA ASN A 78 3.98 12.10 -17.89
C ASN A 78 4.54 13.29 -17.09
N LYS A 79 4.46 14.49 -17.66
CA LYS A 79 4.88 15.73 -17.00
C LYS A 79 3.97 16.08 -15.82
N ASP A 80 2.69 15.70 -15.89
CA ASP A 80 1.71 15.97 -14.85
C ASP A 80 1.85 15.01 -13.65
N LEU A 81 1.95 15.59 -12.46
CA LEU A 81 2.13 14.85 -11.20
C LEU A 81 0.97 13.89 -10.91
N LYS A 82 -0.29 14.32 -11.15
CA LYS A 82 -1.46 13.49 -10.83
C LYS A 82 -1.51 12.25 -11.70
N THR A 83 -1.13 12.40 -12.97
CA THR A 83 -1.04 11.28 -13.91
C THR A 83 0.00 10.26 -13.45
N ARG A 84 1.19 10.71 -13.04
CA ARG A 84 2.22 9.80 -12.51
C ARG A 84 1.77 9.09 -11.24
N GLU A 85 1.13 9.80 -10.29
CA GLU A 85 0.61 9.13 -9.10
C GLU A 85 -0.51 8.13 -9.41
N SER A 86 -1.36 8.41 -10.40
CA SER A 86 -2.41 7.48 -10.84
C SER A 86 -1.81 6.22 -11.47
N ALA A 87 -0.75 6.38 -12.27
CA ALA A 87 0.03 5.28 -12.82
C ALA A 87 0.65 4.42 -11.71
N LEU A 88 1.33 5.04 -10.72
CA LEU A 88 1.89 4.31 -9.58
C LEU A 88 0.82 3.54 -8.79
N ARG A 89 -0.35 4.12 -8.53
CA ARG A 89 -1.47 3.43 -7.87
C ARG A 89 -1.97 2.25 -8.71
N THR A 90 -2.02 2.40 -10.03
CA THR A 90 -2.42 1.32 -10.93
C THR A 90 -1.45 0.15 -10.86
N ILE A 91 -0.14 0.44 -10.93
CA ILE A 91 0.90 -0.59 -10.82
C ILE A 91 0.87 -1.26 -9.44
N GLN A 92 0.73 -0.48 -8.37
CA GLN A 92 0.59 -1.00 -7.00
C GLN A 92 -0.54 -2.00 -6.93
N VAL A 93 -1.72 -1.65 -7.45
CA VAL A 93 -2.89 -2.52 -7.43
C VAL A 93 -2.68 -3.79 -8.26
N LEU A 94 -2.09 -3.68 -9.44
CA LEU A 94 -1.78 -4.84 -10.29
C LEU A 94 -0.85 -5.81 -9.55
N PHE A 95 0.30 -5.32 -9.07
CA PHE A 95 1.30 -6.16 -8.42
C PHE A 95 0.85 -6.72 -7.07
N SER A 96 -0.07 -6.04 -6.37
CA SER A 96 -0.62 -6.54 -5.11
C SER A 96 -1.61 -7.68 -5.31
N LYS A 97 -2.20 -7.81 -6.50
CA LYS A 97 -3.30 -8.75 -6.78
C LYS A 97 -2.90 -9.90 -7.69
N LYS A 98 -1.85 -9.73 -8.49
CA LYS A 98 -1.39 -10.72 -9.45
C LYS A 98 0.13 -10.83 -9.42
N TYR A 99 0.59 -12.07 -9.45
CA TYR A 99 1.99 -12.40 -9.68
C TYR A 99 2.19 -12.58 -11.20
N LEU A 100 3.02 -11.73 -11.80
CA LEU A 100 3.21 -11.60 -13.25
C LEU A 100 4.72 -11.45 -13.58
N PRO A 101 5.57 -12.41 -13.18
CA PRO A 101 7.02 -12.27 -13.22
C PRO A 101 7.55 -12.01 -14.63
N ASP A 102 7.06 -12.74 -15.65
CA ASP A 102 7.54 -12.62 -17.03
C ASP A 102 7.19 -11.24 -17.63
N ALA A 103 5.96 -10.77 -17.43
CA ALA A 103 5.51 -9.47 -17.92
C ALA A 103 6.32 -8.32 -17.28
N VAL A 104 6.68 -8.46 -16.01
CA VAL A 104 7.48 -7.49 -15.26
C VAL A 104 8.96 -7.56 -15.68
N ALA A 105 9.51 -8.75 -15.84
CA ALA A 105 10.89 -8.96 -16.27
C ALA A 105 11.15 -8.31 -17.64
N ASN A 106 10.21 -8.47 -18.59
CA ASN A 106 10.26 -7.88 -19.93
C ASN A 106 10.29 -6.34 -19.94
N ARG A 107 9.91 -5.69 -18.83
CA ARG A 107 9.79 -4.23 -18.70
C ARG A 107 10.67 -3.66 -17.58
N SER A 108 11.52 -4.51 -17.00
CA SER A 108 12.26 -4.23 -15.76
C SER A 108 13.16 -3.00 -15.87
N GLU A 109 13.95 -2.86 -16.93
CA GLU A 109 14.86 -1.73 -17.12
C GLU A 109 14.14 -0.39 -17.11
N ASN A 110 13.05 -0.28 -17.88
CA ASN A 110 12.25 0.93 -17.97
C ASN A 110 11.60 1.25 -16.62
N LEU A 111 10.97 0.25 -15.99
CA LEU A 111 10.28 0.45 -14.72
C LEU A 111 11.25 0.84 -13.61
N ILE A 112 12.47 0.27 -13.57
CA ILE A 112 13.53 0.68 -12.65
C ILE A 112 13.91 2.15 -12.86
N GLU A 113 14.13 2.57 -14.11
CA GLU A 113 14.49 3.96 -14.42
C GLU A 113 13.42 4.94 -13.92
N GLN A 114 12.15 4.65 -14.22
CA GLN A 114 11.03 5.50 -13.80
C GLN A 114 10.85 5.52 -12.28
N LEU A 115 10.95 4.37 -11.61
CA LEU A 115 10.85 4.29 -10.15
C LEU A 115 11.99 5.03 -9.46
N VAL A 116 13.23 4.88 -9.93
CA VAL A 116 14.38 5.62 -9.41
C VAL A 116 14.17 7.14 -9.56
N ALA A 117 13.60 7.60 -10.67
CA ALA A 117 13.27 9.01 -10.87
C ALA A 117 12.22 9.50 -9.86
N CYS A 118 11.14 8.73 -9.67
CA CYS A 118 10.08 9.05 -8.69
C CYS A 118 10.62 9.06 -7.25
N LEU A 119 11.50 8.13 -6.89
CA LEU A 119 12.11 8.04 -5.57
C LEU A 119 13.08 9.20 -5.28
N LYS A 120 13.83 9.66 -6.29
CA LYS A 120 14.80 10.75 -6.11
C LYS A 120 14.15 12.13 -6.12
N LYS A 121 13.13 12.34 -6.96
CA LYS A 121 12.63 13.68 -7.32
C LYS A 121 11.13 13.87 -7.13
N GLY A 122 10.39 12.82 -6.80
CA GLY A 122 8.93 12.89 -6.64
C GLY A 122 8.50 13.76 -5.46
N SER A 123 7.22 14.15 -5.47
CA SER A 123 6.58 14.74 -4.29
C SER A 123 6.58 13.73 -3.12
N GLU A 124 6.21 14.17 -1.93
CA GLU A 124 6.08 13.24 -0.79
C GLU A 124 5.05 12.12 -1.06
N SER A 125 3.90 12.43 -1.67
CA SER A 125 2.88 11.44 -2.00
C SER A 125 3.34 10.48 -3.10
N GLU A 126 3.94 11.01 -4.16
CA GLU A 126 4.50 10.24 -5.26
C GLU A 126 5.64 9.33 -4.79
N GLY A 127 6.55 9.87 -3.97
CA GLY A 127 7.67 9.12 -3.41
C GLY A 127 7.21 7.93 -2.57
N LYS A 128 6.22 8.11 -1.69
CA LYS A 128 5.64 7.01 -0.89
C LYS A 128 5.04 5.91 -1.76
N LEU A 129 4.29 6.29 -2.79
CA LEU A 129 3.73 5.33 -3.76
C LEU A 129 4.85 4.58 -4.49
N ALA A 130 5.87 5.29 -4.97
CA ALA A 130 7.02 4.70 -5.65
C ALA A 130 7.79 3.72 -4.75
N ALA A 131 7.92 4.02 -3.46
CA ALA A 131 8.56 3.12 -2.48
C ALA A 131 7.79 1.81 -2.31
N VAL A 132 6.46 1.87 -2.26
CA VAL A 132 5.61 0.67 -2.22
C VAL A 132 5.71 -0.12 -3.52
N VAL A 133 5.62 0.55 -4.67
CA VAL A 133 5.73 -0.09 -5.98
C VAL A 133 7.10 -0.74 -6.18
N ALA A 134 8.18 -0.09 -5.77
CA ALA A 134 9.53 -0.66 -5.84
C ALA A 134 9.65 -1.94 -4.99
N SER A 135 9.05 -1.95 -3.80
CA SER A 135 9.01 -3.15 -2.94
C SER A 135 8.25 -4.29 -3.62
N LEU A 136 7.07 -4.00 -4.17
CA LEU A 136 6.26 -4.99 -4.90
C LEU A 136 6.97 -5.47 -6.18
N PHE A 137 7.66 -4.59 -6.88
CA PHE A 137 8.45 -4.94 -8.06
C PHE A 137 9.57 -5.94 -7.73
N CYS A 138 10.23 -5.80 -6.57
CA CYS A 138 11.18 -6.82 -6.10
C CYS A 138 10.48 -8.16 -5.85
N VAL A 139 9.30 -8.15 -5.24
CA VAL A 139 8.50 -9.39 -5.03
C VAL A 139 8.18 -10.07 -6.36
N GLN A 140 7.87 -9.30 -7.42
CA GLN A 140 7.58 -9.84 -8.75
C GLN A 140 8.80 -10.50 -9.41
N LEU A 141 10.01 -9.99 -9.15
CA LEU A 141 11.23 -10.50 -9.77
C LEU A 141 11.89 -11.63 -8.95
N GLY A 142 11.64 -11.69 -7.65
CA GLY A 142 12.26 -12.68 -6.76
C GLY A 142 13.68 -12.32 -6.33
N GLU A 143 14.44 -13.36 -5.95
CA GLU A 143 15.78 -13.26 -5.38
C GLU A 143 16.89 -12.97 -6.40
N SER A 144 18.12 -12.78 -5.90
CA SER A 144 19.36 -12.68 -6.69
C SER A 144 19.40 -11.51 -7.68
N ASN A 145 19.00 -10.32 -7.24
CA ASN A 145 19.05 -9.09 -8.06
C ASN A 145 19.78 -7.95 -7.35
N ASP A 146 21.07 -8.14 -7.09
CA ASP A 146 21.93 -7.17 -6.40
C ASP A 146 21.99 -5.82 -7.11
N GLU A 147 22.00 -5.81 -8.45
CA GLU A 147 22.01 -4.55 -9.20
C GLU A 147 20.75 -3.72 -8.93
N LEU A 148 19.60 -4.37 -8.82
CA LEU A 148 18.34 -3.73 -8.49
C LEU A 148 18.35 -3.19 -7.06
N PHE A 149 18.90 -3.94 -6.09
CA PHE A 149 19.11 -3.45 -4.73
C PHE A 149 19.94 -2.18 -4.71
N ILE A 150 21.08 -2.18 -5.39
CA ILE A 150 22.01 -1.05 -5.47
C ILE A 150 21.28 0.19 -6.01
N LYS A 151 20.57 0.06 -7.13
CA LYS A 151 19.83 1.17 -7.76
C LYS A 151 18.79 1.79 -6.83
N PHE A 152 17.99 0.99 -6.14
CA PHE A 152 16.99 1.52 -5.21
C PHE A 152 17.62 2.05 -3.92
N ARG A 153 18.64 1.39 -3.38
CA ARG A 153 19.38 1.87 -2.21
C ARG A 153 19.99 3.25 -2.47
N GLU A 154 20.62 3.45 -3.61
CA GLU A 154 21.20 4.74 -4.00
C GLU A 154 20.14 5.84 -4.19
N ALA A 155 18.93 5.48 -4.59
CA ALA A 155 17.81 6.43 -4.69
C ALA A 155 17.22 6.80 -3.32
N ILE A 156 17.06 5.81 -2.44
CA ILE A 156 16.34 5.92 -1.17
C ILE A 156 17.23 6.49 -0.05
N MET A 157 18.49 6.05 0.04
CA MET A 157 19.34 6.32 1.20
C MET A 157 19.63 7.81 1.45
N PRO A 158 19.87 8.64 0.41
CA PRO A 158 20.04 10.08 0.61
C PRO A 158 18.81 10.73 1.25
N ILE A 159 17.60 10.34 0.82
CA ILE A 159 16.34 10.89 1.33
C ILE A 159 16.07 10.40 2.76
N LEU A 160 16.43 9.15 3.07
CA LEU A 160 16.26 8.60 4.41
C LEU A 160 17.09 9.35 5.47
N ARG A 161 18.30 9.77 5.10
CA ARG A 161 19.26 10.47 5.97
C ARG A 161 19.03 11.99 6.02
N ASP A 162 18.20 12.52 5.13
CA ASP A 162 17.90 13.95 5.07
C ASP A 162 16.83 14.32 6.11
N GLU A 163 17.25 14.94 7.21
CA GLU A 163 16.34 15.36 8.29
C GLU A 163 15.35 16.45 7.88
N THR A 164 15.60 17.15 6.76
CA THR A 164 14.69 18.16 6.22
C THR A 164 13.47 17.52 5.54
N LYS A 165 13.52 16.23 5.21
CA LYS A 165 12.41 15.48 4.63
C LYS A 165 11.42 15.06 5.71
N SER A 166 10.16 14.94 5.31
CA SER A 166 9.09 14.58 6.25
C SER A 166 9.39 13.22 6.92
N PRO A 167 9.10 13.07 8.23
CA PRO A 167 9.24 11.79 8.90
C PRO A 167 8.40 10.70 8.24
N SER A 168 7.21 11.03 7.73
CA SER A 168 6.33 10.07 7.08
C SER A 168 6.91 9.52 5.77
N LEU A 169 7.57 10.34 4.95
CA LEU A 169 8.28 9.88 3.75
C LEU A 169 9.44 8.97 4.14
N ARG A 170 10.25 9.38 5.12
CA ARG A 170 11.40 8.60 5.61
C ARG A 170 10.98 7.24 6.16
N THR A 171 9.88 7.14 6.91
CA THR A 171 9.35 5.86 7.38
C THR A 171 8.98 4.93 6.22
N SER A 172 8.29 5.45 5.19
CA SER A 172 7.95 4.66 4.01
C SER A 172 9.19 4.17 3.26
N TYR A 173 10.23 5.01 3.20
CA TYR A 173 11.51 4.67 2.57
C TYR A 173 12.31 3.64 3.37
N ALA A 174 12.26 3.72 4.72
CA ALA A 174 12.86 2.72 5.60
C ALA A 174 12.19 1.35 5.44
N GLN A 175 10.86 1.32 5.37
CA GLN A 175 10.11 0.09 5.14
C GLN A 175 10.45 -0.52 3.78
N ALA A 176 10.44 0.30 2.73
CA ALA A 176 10.75 -0.16 1.38
C ALA A 176 12.16 -0.74 1.30
N ILE A 177 13.19 -0.03 1.81
CA ILE A 177 14.56 -0.56 1.72
C ILE A 177 14.74 -1.85 2.53
N GLY A 178 14.03 -2.01 3.65
CA GLY A 178 14.03 -3.27 4.42
C GLY A 178 13.45 -4.43 3.62
N ILE A 179 12.31 -4.22 2.94
CA ILE A 179 11.67 -5.23 2.09
C ILE A 179 12.54 -5.56 0.88
N ILE A 180 13.04 -4.54 0.19
CA ILE A 180 13.92 -4.72 -0.98
C ILE A 180 15.15 -5.51 -0.55
N CYS A 181 15.85 -5.11 0.53
CA CYS A 181 17.02 -5.82 1.05
C CYS A 181 16.72 -7.29 1.39
N PHE A 182 15.56 -7.56 1.99
CA PHE A 182 15.16 -8.91 2.37
C PHE A 182 14.95 -9.83 1.15
N ILE A 183 14.46 -9.29 0.03
CA ILE A 183 14.17 -10.07 -1.17
C ILE A 183 15.41 -10.23 -2.04
N THR A 184 16.15 -9.14 -2.26
CA THR A 184 17.12 -9.07 -3.35
C THR A 184 18.53 -9.49 -2.95
N CYS A 185 18.88 -9.36 -1.67
CA CYS A 185 20.21 -9.71 -1.20
C CYS A 185 20.28 -11.22 -0.97
N GLU A 186 21.24 -11.87 -1.62
CA GLU A 186 21.58 -13.27 -1.36
C GLU A 186 22.24 -13.39 0.03
N GLU A 187 21.88 -14.42 0.81
CA GLU A 187 22.54 -14.65 2.10
C GLU A 187 24.05 -14.83 1.88
N ILE A 188 24.85 -14.09 2.64
CA ILE A 188 26.30 -14.29 2.71
C ILE A 188 26.53 -15.67 3.35
N SER A 189 26.64 -16.70 2.50
CA SER A 189 26.90 -18.10 2.88
C SER A 189 28.39 -18.38 3.02
#